data_AF-A0A914SF54-F1
#
_entry.id   AF-A0A914SF54-F1
#
_cell.length_a   1.000
_cell.length_b   1.000
_cell.length_c   1.000
_cell.angle_alpha   90.00
_cell.angle_beta   90.00
_cell.angle_gamma   90.00
#
_symmetry.space_group_name_H-M   'P 1'
#
loop_
_entity.id
_entity.type
_entity.pdbx_description
1 polymer ?
#
loop_
_entity_poly.entity_id
_entity_poly.type
_entity_poly.pdbx_seq_one_letter_code
_entity_poly.pdbx_strand_id
1 'polypeptide(L)'
;MHLRISQQKFKGPREEHIEIVKHSAPSSVSLNKPMLNILDQVSKKQSAESHERIVKRVNYLLNRHINRIMGSLNNEKDALFSIAEFPKLILSERLSDFCLTQEPFFRSLLRSWAKFMLNKLTKKMQIAIPSSLG
;
A
#
# COMPACT_ATOMS: atom_id res chain seq x y z
N MET A 1 35.64 -6.34 5.79
CA MET A 1 34.27 -6.71 6.22
C MET A 1 34.37 -7.89 7.18
N HIS A 2 33.70 -7.86 8.33
CA HIS A 2 33.72 -8.97 9.30
C HIS A 2 32.43 -9.80 9.17
N LEU A 3 32.56 -11.12 8.96
CA LEU A 3 31.43 -12.06 8.90
C LEU A 3 31.26 -12.79 10.23
N ARG A 4 30.04 -12.78 10.76
CA ARG A 4 29.64 -13.58 11.93
C ARG A 4 29.51 -15.06 11.54
N ILE A 5 29.66 -15.96 12.52
CA ILE A 5 29.52 -17.41 12.31
C ILE A 5 28.16 -17.76 11.69
N SER A 6 27.07 -17.11 12.12
CA SER A 6 25.73 -17.33 11.56
C SER A 6 25.56 -16.92 10.09
N GLN A 7 26.47 -16.10 9.56
CA GLN A 7 26.50 -15.64 8.17
C GLN A 7 27.31 -16.59 7.27
N GLN A 8 28.17 -17.43 7.84
CA GLN A 8 28.95 -18.43 7.10
C GLN A 8 28.12 -19.71 6.94
N LYS A 9 27.45 -19.86 5.78
CA LYS A 9 26.59 -21.02 5.52
C LYS A 9 27.38 -22.30 5.20
N PHE A 10 28.59 -22.14 4.67
CA PHE A 10 29.47 -23.23 4.28
C PHE A 10 30.90 -22.95 4.73
N LYS A 11 31.67 -24.02 4.95
CA LYS A 11 33.11 -23.93 5.17
C LYS A 11 33.78 -23.83 3.81
N GLY A 12 34.44 -22.71 3.52
CA GLY A 12 35.10 -22.48 2.25
C GLY A 12 36.05 -21.28 2.29
N PRO A 13 36.87 -21.10 1.24
CA PRO A 13 37.71 -19.92 1.10
C PRO A 13 36.84 -18.65 1.10
N ARG A 14 37.36 -17.57 1.68
CA ARG A 14 36.65 -16.29 1.71
C ARG A 14 36.82 -15.60 0.37
N GLU A 15 35.71 -15.24 -0.26
CA GLU A 15 35.71 -14.33 -1.40
C GLU A 15 35.99 -12.90 -0.93
N GLU A 16 36.79 -12.15 -1.70
CA GLU A 16 37.15 -10.75 -1.41
C GLU A 16 36.11 -9.76 -1.97
N HIS A 17 35.25 -10.21 -2.87
CA HIS A 17 34.20 -9.40 -3.48
C HIS A 17 32.89 -9.51 -2.69
N ILE A 18 32.15 -8.40 -2.62
CA ILE A 18 30.84 -8.34 -1.97
C ILE A 18 29.79 -8.10 -3.04
N GLU A 19 28.87 -9.04 -3.17
CA GLU A 19 27.67 -8.85 -3.99
C GLU A 19 26.58 -8.18 -3.15
N ILE A 20 26.17 -6.99 -3.58
CA ILE A 20 25.09 -6.24 -2.92
C ILE A 20 23.76 -6.61 -3.58
N VAL A 21 22.95 -7.40 -2.88
CA VAL A 21 21.61 -7.80 -3.37
C VAL A 21 20.62 -6.64 -3.35
N LYS A 22 20.62 -5.86 -2.26
CA LYS A 22 19.71 -4.73 -2.06
C LYS A 22 20.31 -3.75 -1.07
N HIS A 23 20.17 -2.46 -1.35
CA HIS A 23 20.51 -1.39 -0.42
C HIS A 23 19.31 -1.03 0.45
N SER A 24 19.57 -0.48 1.64
CA SER A 24 18.53 -0.02 2.55
C SER A 24 17.79 1.18 1.96
N ALA A 25 16.47 1.07 1.83
CA ALA A 25 15.60 2.15 1.40
C ALA A 25 14.24 2.02 2.09
N PRO A 26 13.59 3.13 2.48
CA PRO A 26 12.24 3.09 3.04
C PRO A 26 11.26 2.54 1.99
N SER A 27 10.23 1.84 2.45
CA SER A 27 9.21 1.25 1.58
C SER A 27 7.86 1.35 2.25
N SER A 28 6.83 1.68 1.47
CA SER A 28 5.47 1.73 1.99
C SER A 28 5.04 0.36 2.53
N VAL A 29 4.39 0.37 3.70
CA VAL A 29 3.92 -0.84 4.38
C VAL A 29 2.39 -0.87 4.48
N SER A 30 1.84 -2.07 4.62
CA SER A 30 0.40 -2.30 4.73
C SER A 30 0.09 -3.34 5.79
N LEU A 31 -1.01 -3.17 6.53
CA LEU A 31 -1.58 -4.22 7.36
C LEU A 31 -2.18 -5.28 6.45
N ASN A 32 -1.70 -6.51 6.55
CA ASN A 32 -2.22 -7.67 5.83
C ASN A 32 -3.16 -8.49 6.74
N LYS A 33 -3.89 -9.44 6.15
CA LYS A 33 -4.79 -10.34 6.89
C LYS A 33 -4.12 -11.05 8.09
N PRO A 34 -2.92 -11.64 7.98
CA PRO A 34 -2.24 -12.23 9.13
C PRO A 34 -2.01 -11.25 10.29
N MET A 35 -1.49 -10.05 10.00
CA MET A 35 -1.26 -9.04 11.03
C MET A 35 -2.56 -8.56 11.67
N LEU A 36 -3.62 -8.37 10.88
CA LEU A 36 -4.96 -8.03 11.40
C LEU A 36 -5.48 -9.09 12.37
N ASN A 37 -5.32 -10.37 12.04
CA ASN A 37 -5.74 -11.47 12.92
C ASN A 37 -4.94 -11.50 14.24
N ILE A 38 -3.64 -11.25 14.18
CA ILE A 38 -2.80 -11.19 15.39
C ILE A 38 -3.21 -10.01 16.25
N LEU A 39 -3.42 -8.83 15.66
CA LEU A 39 -3.87 -7.64 16.38
C LEU A 39 -5.23 -7.86 17.03
N ASP A 40 -6.18 -8.50 16.33
CA ASP A 40 -7.49 -8.86 16.88
C ASP A 40 -7.35 -9.80 18.10
N GLN A 41 -6.60 -10.89 17.95
CA GLN A 41 -6.43 -11.88 19.02
C GLN A 41 -5.69 -11.34 20.24
N VAL A 42 -4.57 -10.64 20.03
CA VAL A 42 -3.74 -10.13 21.12
C VAL A 42 -4.45 -9.00 21.87
N SER A 43 -5.11 -8.09 21.15
CA SER A 43 -5.82 -6.98 21.79
C SER A 43 -7.00 -7.45 22.64
N LYS A 44 -7.75 -8.48 22.20
CA LYS A 44 -8.81 -9.14 23.00
C LYS A 44 -8.29 -9.73 24.30
N LYS A 45 -7.09 -10.33 24.27
CA LYS A 45 -6.47 -10.94 25.47
C LYS A 45 -5.94 -9.88 26.44
N GLN A 46 -5.62 -8.68 25.96
CA GLN A 46 -5.02 -7.64 26.78
C GLN A 46 -6.06 -6.88 27.62
N SER A 47 -7.06 -6.28 26.97
CA SER A 47 -8.19 -5.63 27.64
C SER A 47 -9.27 -5.25 26.61
N ALA A 48 -10.52 -5.08 27.08
CA ALA A 48 -11.61 -4.59 26.24
C ALA A 48 -11.30 -3.22 25.62
N GLU A 49 -10.71 -2.30 26.40
CA GLU A 49 -10.30 -0.98 25.94
C GLU A 49 -9.21 -1.07 24.85
N SER A 50 -8.19 -1.91 25.03
CA SER A 50 -7.14 -2.10 24.03
C SER A 50 -7.72 -2.62 22.71
N HIS A 51 -8.61 -3.62 22.80
CA HIS A 51 -9.30 -4.16 21.65
C HIS A 51 -10.12 -3.10 20.90
N GLU A 52 -10.91 -2.31 21.63
CA GLU A 52 -11.71 -1.24 21.02
C GLU A 52 -10.83 -0.20 20.31
N ARG A 53 -9.72 0.23 20.92
CA ARG A 53 -8.79 1.18 20.28
C ARG A 53 -8.19 0.62 18.99
N ILE A 54 -7.78 -0.64 18.98
CA ILE A 54 -7.21 -1.30 17.81
C ILE A 54 -8.25 -1.42 16.69
N VAL A 55 -9.47 -1.85 17.00
CA VAL A 55 -10.57 -1.94 16.04
C VAL A 55 -10.89 -0.57 15.45
N LYS A 56 -11.02 0.48 16.29
CA LYS A 56 -11.21 1.86 15.83
C LYS A 56 -10.10 2.32 14.90
N ARG A 57 -8.84 2.00 15.23
CA ARG A 57 -7.68 2.38 14.41
C ARG A 57 -7.67 1.68 13.05
N VAL A 58 -7.95 0.38 13.01
CA VAL A 58 -8.04 -0.39 11.75
C VAL A 58 -9.16 0.15 10.88
N ASN A 59 -10.35 0.39 11.45
CA ASN A 59 -11.49 0.96 10.74
C ASN A 59 -11.17 2.36 10.19
N TYR A 60 -10.49 3.21 10.97
CA TYR A 60 -10.04 4.52 10.51
C TYR A 60 -9.10 4.41 9.28
N LEU A 61 -8.12 3.49 9.33
CA LEU A 61 -7.20 3.28 8.20
C LEU A 61 -7.92 2.73 6.97
N LEU A 62 -8.87 1.81 7.16
CA LEU A 62 -9.69 1.27 6.08
C LEU A 62 -10.54 2.36 5.43
N ASN A 63 -11.26 3.16 6.22
CA ASN A 63 -12.07 4.26 5.74
C ASN A 63 -11.23 5.30 5.00
N ARG A 64 -10.04 5.62 5.51
CA ARG A 64 -9.10 6.52 4.81
C ARG A 64 -8.70 5.98 3.44
N HIS A 65 -8.46 4.67 3.31
CA HIS A 65 -8.12 4.05 2.03
C HIS A 65 -9.31 4.09 1.07
N ILE A 66 -10.51 3.74 1.53
CA ILE A 66 -11.74 3.82 0.73
C ILE A 66 -11.99 5.25 0.25
N ASN A 67 -11.87 6.24 1.15
CA ASN A 67 -12.05 7.65 0.82
C ASN A 67 -11.05 8.12 -0.24
N ARG A 68 -9.80 7.64 -0.22
CA ARG A 68 -8.83 7.94 -1.28
C ARG A 68 -9.28 7.37 -2.64
N ILE A 69 -9.79 6.15 -2.66
CA ILE A 69 -10.34 5.54 -3.89
C ILE A 69 -11.55 6.36 -4.38
N MET A 70 -12.45 6.76 -3.49
CA MET A 70 -13.59 7.60 -3.85
C MET A 70 -13.20 9.00 -4.30
N GLY A 71 -12.12 9.57 -3.74
CA GLY A 71 -11.53 10.83 -4.17
C GLY A 71 -11.18 10.82 -5.66
N SER A 72 -10.61 9.73 -6.16
CA SER A 72 -10.27 9.58 -7.59
C SER A 72 -11.46 9.70 -8.55
N LEU A 73 -12.69 9.49 -8.07
CA LEU A 73 -13.90 9.56 -8.88
C LEU A 73 -14.53 10.96 -8.91
N ASN A 74 -14.18 11.81 -7.94
CA ASN A 74 -14.85 13.08 -7.68
C ASN A 74 -13.89 14.29 -7.69
N ASN A 75 -12.58 14.06 -7.63
CA ASN A 75 -11.55 15.09 -7.59
C ASN A 75 -10.55 14.88 -8.73
N GLU A 76 -10.38 15.90 -9.57
CA GLU A 76 -9.49 15.86 -10.74
C GLU A 76 -8.02 15.58 -10.38
N LYS A 77 -7.52 16.10 -9.26
CA LYS A 77 -6.14 15.85 -8.81
C LYS A 77 -5.96 14.38 -8.45
N ASP A 78 -6.90 13.81 -7.70
CA ASP A 78 -6.85 12.40 -7.32
C ASP A 78 -7.08 11.47 -8.52
N ALA A 79 -7.90 11.89 -9.49
CA ALA A 79 -8.12 11.21 -10.76
C ALA A 79 -6.82 11.11 -11.57
N LEU A 80 -6.08 12.22 -11.70
CA LEU A 80 -4.77 12.26 -12.36
C LEU A 80 -3.78 11.27 -11.72
N PHE A 81 -3.65 11.28 -10.39
CA PHE A 81 -2.77 10.34 -9.69
C PHE A 81 -3.17 8.88 -9.94
N SER A 82 -4.46 8.59 -10.00
CA SER A 82 -4.97 7.23 -10.21
C SER A 82 -4.72 6.74 -11.64
N ILE A 83 -4.84 7.64 -12.63
CA ILE A 83 -4.53 7.34 -14.03
C ILE A 83 -3.02 7.12 -14.24
N ALA A 84 -2.18 7.85 -13.50
CA ALA A 84 -0.73 7.67 -13.55
C ALA A 84 -0.27 6.26 -13.09
N GLU A 85 -1.09 5.52 -12.33
CA GLU A 85 -0.77 4.15 -11.91
C GLU A 85 -0.96 3.11 -13.04
N PHE A 86 -1.54 3.47 -14.19
CA PHE A 86 -1.76 2.53 -15.28
C PHE A 86 -0.47 2.22 -16.05
N PRO A 87 -0.22 0.95 -16.43
CA PRO A 87 1.03 0.49 -17.03
C PRO A 87 1.37 1.03 -18.44
N LYS A 88 0.61 1.99 -18.98
CA LYS A 88 0.93 2.72 -20.22
C LYS A 88 0.54 4.18 -20.02
N LEU A 89 1.54 5.02 -19.79
CA LEU A 89 1.44 6.46 -19.55
C LEU A 89 0.53 7.14 -20.59
N ILE A 90 -0.72 7.42 -20.22
CA ILE A 90 -1.46 8.48 -20.89
C ILE A 90 -0.71 9.76 -20.53
N LEU A 91 -0.05 10.38 -21.51
CA LEU A 91 0.86 11.52 -21.34
C LEU A 91 0.23 12.58 -20.43
N SER A 92 0.66 12.61 -19.17
CA SER A 92 0.04 13.40 -18.10
C SER A 92 0.06 14.90 -18.38
N GLU A 93 0.99 15.38 -19.21
CA GLU A 93 1.11 16.78 -19.61
C GLU A 93 -0.05 17.24 -20.49
N ARG A 94 -0.75 16.33 -21.18
CA ARG A 94 -1.92 16.65 -22.02
C ARG A 94 -3.25 16.34 -21.34
N LEU A 95 -3.22 15.80 -20.12
CA LEU A 95 -4.42 15.43 -19.37
C LEU A 95 -5.00 16.57 -18.55
N SER A 96 -4.22 17.63 -18.29
CA SER A 96 -4.71 18.83 -17.59
C SER A 96 -5.82 19.56 -18.32
N ASP A 97 -5.92 19.36 -19.64
CA ASP A 97 -6.90 20.04 -20.49
C ASP A 97 -8.27 19.33 -20.48
N PHE A 98 -8.37 18.17 -19.82
CA PHE A 98 -9.59 17.38 -19.72
C PHE A 98 -10.13 17.37 -18.28
N CYS A 99 -11.45 17.42 -18.16
CA CYS A 99 -12.14 17.10 -16.91
C CYS A 99 -12.31 15.58 -16.81
N LEU A 100 -11.33 14.89 -16.21
CA LEU A 100 -11.23 13.43 -16.17
C LEU A 100 -12.41 12.78 -15.45
N THR A 101 -13.00 13.47 -14.47
CA THR A 101 -14.15 12.96 -13.72
C THR A 101 -15.46 13.05 -14.51
N GLN A 102 -15.51 13.92 -15.53
CA GLN A 102 -16.71 14.19 -16.33
C GLN A 102 -16.66 13.55 -17.71
N GLU A 103 -15.47 13.53 -18.32
CA GLU A 103 -15.26 12.97 -19.65
C GLU A 103 -15.59 11.46 -19.64
N PRO A 104 -16.49 10.96 -20.51
CA PRO A 104 -17.00 9.60 -20.46
C PRO A 104 -15.95 8.48 -20.48
N PHE A 105 -14.90 8.62 -21.30
CA PHE A 105 -13.84 7.62 -21.39
C PHE A 105 -13.03 7.55 -20.08
N PHE A 106 -12.52 8.67 -19.59
CA PHE A 106 -11.76 8.74 -18.34
C PHE A 106 -12.61 8.34 -17.14
N ARG A 107 -13.88 8.75 -17.10
CA ARG A 107 -14.81 8.34 -16.05
C ARG A 107 -15.03 6.82 -16.02
N SER A 108 -15.15 6.18 -17.18
CA SER A 108 -15.25 4.72 -17.28
C SER A 108 -13.95 4.03 -16.81
N LEU A 109 -12.80 4.60 -17.16
CA LEU A 109 -11.49 4.12 -16.74
C LEU A 109 -11.29 4.22 -15.23
N LEU A 110 -11.60 5.38 -14.63
CA LEU A 110 -11.54 5.62 -13.19
C LEU A 110 -12.48 4.70 -12.41
N ARG A 111 -13.70 4.46 -12.91
CA ARG A 111 -14.62 3.47 -12.32
C ARG A 111 -14.04 2.06 -12.32
N SER A 112 -13.42 1.68 -13.43
CA SER A 112 -12.77 0.37 -13.57
C SER A 112 -11.57 0.23 -12.63
N TRP A 113 -10.75 1.28 -12.52
CA TRP A 113 -9.66 1.37 -11.55
C TRP A 113 -10.16 1.25 -10.11
N ALA A 114 -11.17 2.03 -9.74
CA ALA A 114 -11.73 2.02 -8.39
C ALA A 114 -12.28 0.63 -8.04
N LYS A 115 -13.01 -0.02 -8.97
CA LYS A 115 -13.50 -1.39 -8.81
C LYS A 115 -12.35 -2.38 -8.61
N PHE A 116 -11.27 -2.26 -9.39
CA PHE A 116 -10.08 -3.08 -9.23
C PHE A 116 -9.43 -2.89 -7.86
N MET A 117 -9.24 -1.64 -7.43
CA MET A 117 -8.63 -1.30 -6.14
C MET A 117 -9.46 -1.79 -4.95
N LEU A 118 -10.80 -1.62 -5.00
CA LEU A 118 -11.71 -2.17 -3.99
C LEU A 118 -11.64 -3.70 -3.94
N ASN A 119 -11.61 -4.37 -5.09
CA ASN A 119 -11.46 -5.83 -5.15
C ASN A 119 -10.10 -6.29 -4.59
N LYS A 120 -9.04 -5.54 -4.84
CA LYS A 120 -7.70 -5.82 -4.28
C LYS A 120 -7.72 -5.67 -2.76
N LEU A 121 -8.37 -4.60 -2.26
CA LEU A 121 -8.53 -4.32 -0.83
C LEU A 121 -9.32 -5.43 -0.13
N THR A 122 -10.45 -5.87 -0.68
CA THR A 122 -11.29 -6.93 -0.08
C THR A 122 -10.62 -8.30 -0.14
N LYS A 123 -10.00 -8.67 -1.27
CA LYS A 123 -9.36 -9.98 -1.44
C LYS A 123 -8.09 -10.13 -0.60
N LYS A 124 -7.23 -9.11 -0.56
CA LYS A 124 -5.92 -9.20 0.11
C LYS A 124 -5.94 -8.64 1.53
N MET A 125 -6.97 -7.87 1.91
CA MET A 125 -7.01 -7.07 3.14
C MET A 125 -5.68 -6.36 3.40
N GLN A 126 -5.18 -5.67 2.37
CA GLN A 126 -3.96 -4.87 2.43
C GLN A 126 -4.35 -3.41 2.68
N ILE A 127 -4.43 -3.05 3.96
CA ILE A 127 -4.76 -1.69 4.38
C ILE A 127 -3.45 -0.89 4.46
N ALA A 128 -3.31 0.12 3.60
CA ALA A 128 -2.10 0.94 3.55
C ALA A 128 -1.89 1.70 4.87
N ILE A 129 -0.65 1.71 5.35
CA ILE A 129 -0.25 2.50 6.52
C ILE A 129 0.39 3.80 6.00
N PRO A 130 0.04 4.98 6.57
CA PRO A 130 0.71 6.23 6.25
C PRO A 130 2.22 6.16 6.46
N SER A 131 3.00 6.73 5.55
CA SER A 131 4.47 6.78 5.62
C SER A 131 5.02 7.50 6.86
N SER A 132 4.22 8.34 7.52
CA SER A 132 4.60 8.97 8.78
C SER A 132 4.58 8.02 9.97
N LEU A 133 4.06 6.81 9.80
CA LEU A 133 3.86 5.81 10.85
C LEU A 133 4.62 4.51 10.58
N GLY A 134 5.46 4.48 9.53
CA GLY A 134 6.20 3.31 9.08
C GLY A 134 7.46 3.70 8.33
#